data_AF-A0A8S4F2B5-F1
#
_entry.id   AF-A0A8S4F2B5-F1
#
_cell.length_a   1.000
_cell.length_b   1.000
_cell.length_c   1.000
_cell.angle_alpha   90.00
_cell.angle_beta   90.00
_cell.angle_gamma   90.00
#
_symmetry.space_group_name_H-M   'P 1'
#
loop_
_entity.id
_entity.type
_entity.pdbx_description
1 polymer ?
#
loop_
_entity_poly.entity_id
_entity_poly.type
_entity_poly.pdbx_seq_one_letter_code
_entity_poly.pdbx_strand_id
1 'polypeptide(L)'
;MLVCPSRAVATSCCTQRLSYVSRSRAVLDRLASTTVSEPEPGGGGAGAGARHPAPLDVAPYSLIEASATCGADGVEEYCREMPAKRGVVCDSCEGAGGAPSRRHPARHAVNGDPGTWWQSPTLAAGDQYKDVSLTVTLPDTMNKAQEGRAILA
;
A
#
# COMPACT_ATOMS: atom_id res chain seq x y z
N MET A 1 -7.23 0.00 14.11
CA MET A 1 -7.51 -0.04 12.67
C MET A 1 -6.24 0.28 11.92
N LEU A 2 -5.94 -0.50 10.89
CA LEU A 2 -4.82 -0.32 9.97
C LEU A 2 -5.35 0.10 8.61
N VAL A 3 -4.62 0.99 7.94
CA VAL A 3 -4.94 1.52 6.61
C VAL A 3 -3.72 1.37 5.72
N CYS A 4 -3.87 0.79 4.52
CA CYS A 4 -2.82 0.74 3.53
C CYS A 4 -3.20 1.53 2.26
N PRO A 5 -2.49 2.64 1.96
CA PRO A 5 -2.76 3.42 0.77
C PRO A 5 -2.29 2.69 -0.50
N SER A 6 -2.93 3.02 -1.61
CA SER A 6 -2.79 2.46 -2.97
C SER A 6 -1.41 2.49 -3.63
N ARG A 7 -0.37 2.99 -2.95
CA ARG A 7 1.01 3.05 -3.43
C ARG A 7 2.04 2.61 -2.38
N ALA A 8 1.59 1.93 -1.32
CA ALA A 8 2.53 1.37 -0.35
C ALA A 8 3.12 0.06 -0.90
N VAL A 9 4.45 -0.01 -0.95
CA VAL A 9 5.16 -1.28 -1.18
C VAL A 9 4.84 -2.22 -0.02
N ALA A 10 4.75 -3.53 -0.27
CA ALA A 10 4.31 -4.57 0.68
C ALA A 10 4.91 -4.46 2.10
N THR A 11 6.13 -3.93 2.23
CA THR A 11 6.84 -3.75 3.51
C THR A 11 6.52 -2.42 4.24
N SER A 12 5.72 -1.54 3.64
CA SER A 12 5.41 -0.18 4.12
C SER A 12 3.91 0.04 4.40
N CYS A 13 3.11 -1.02 4.42
CA CYS A 13 1.84 -0.97 5.14
C CYS A 13 2.21 -1.10 6.63
N CYS A 14 2.38 -0.03 7.41
CA CYS A 14 2.45 -0.16 8.87
C CYS A 14 2.06 1.15 9.56
N THR A 15 1.20 1.02 10.58
CA THR A 15 0.83 2.01 11.61
C THR A 15 0.77 3.48 11.16
N GLN A 16 -0.26 3.89 10.41
CA GLN A 16 -0.61 5.30 10.38
C GLN A 16 -1.43 5.65 11.63
N ARG A 17 -0.72 5.79 12.77
CA ARG A 17 -0.99 6.96 13.61
C ARG A 17 -0.70 8.13 12.68
N LEU A 18 -1.76 8.81 12.21
CA LEU A 18 -1.73 9.81 11.14
C LEU A 18 -0.82 11.01 11.48
N SER A 19 0.49 10.80 11.41
CA SER A 19 1.44 11.85 11.11
C SER A 19 1.45 11.96 9.59
N TYR A 20 0.46 12.67 9.04
CA TYR A 20 0.63 13.34 7.76
C TYR A 20 1.70 14.40 7.99
N VAL A 21 2.96 13.99 8.02
CA VAL A 21 4.06 14.91 7.82
C VAL A 21 3.82 15.41 6.41
N SER A 22 3.38 16.67 6.30
CA SER A 22 3.65 17.49 5.14
C SER A 22 5.16 17.42 4.95
N ARG A 23 5.63 16.40 4.24
CA ARG A 23 7.04 16.25 3.92
C ARG A 23 7.28 17.38 2.95
N SER A 24 7.88 18.43 3.50
CA SER A 24 8.60 19.46 2.76
C SER A 24 9.21 18.81 1.52
N ARG A 25 8.98 19.43 0.36
CA ARG A 25 9.36 18.98 -0.99
C ARG A 25 10.81 18.47 -1.14
N ALA A 26 11.67 18.65 -0.15
CA ALA A 26 13.07 18.22 -0.10
C ALA A 26 13.31 16.70 -0.07
N VAL A 27 12.34 15.85 0.33
CA VAL A 27 12.54 14.38 0.31
C VAL A 27 12.25 13.75 -1.06
N LEU A 28 11.42 14.40 -1.89
CA LEU A 28 11.15 13.94 -3.26
C LEU A 28 12.34 14.16 -4.19
N ASP A 29 13.26 15.07 -3.87
CA ASP A 29 14.45 15.34 -4.68
C ASP A 29 15.47 14.19 -4.68
N ARG A 30 15.40 13.29 -3.68
CA ARG A 30 16.27 12.10 -3.63
C ARG A 30 15.65 10.84 -4.23
N LEU A 31 14.38 10.88 -4.62
CA LEU A 31 13.74 9.81 -5.41
C LEU A 31 13.60 10.18 -6.89
N ALA A 32 13.68 11.46 -7.23
CA ALA A 32 13.77 11.94 -8.62
C ALA A 32 15.14 11.64 -9.28
N SER A 33 16.16 11.21 -8.54
CA SER A 33 17.48 10.82 -9.10
C SER A 33 17.49 9.41 -9.72
N THR A 34 16.35 8.95 -10.23
CA THR A 34 16.24 7.81 -11.14
C THR A 34 15.55 8.24 -12.43
N THR A 35 15.77 9.48 -12.88
CA THR A 35 15.48 9.82 -14.27
C THR A 35 16.49 9.12 -15.16
N VAL A 36 15.94 8.39 -16.13
CA VAL A 36 16.62 7.77 -17.27
C VAL A 36 17.67 8.74 -17.81
N SER A 37 18.95 8.39 -17.66
CA SER A 37 19.98 9.04 -18.46
C SER A 37 19.80 8.56 -19.90
N GLU A 38 19.38 9.46 -20.79
CA GLU A 38 19.45 9.26 -22.23
C GLU A 38 20.92 8.96 -22.63
N PRO A 39 21.21 7.88 -23.38
CA PRO A 39 22.57 7.61 -23.82
C PRO A 39 22.90 8.41 -25.09
N GLU A 40 23.77 9.42 -24.95
CA GLU A 40 24.58 9.92 -26.05
C GLU A 40 25.49 8.80 -26.59
N PRO A 41 25.79 8.73 -27.91
CA PRO A 41 26.45 7.60 -28.51
C PRO A 41 27.96 7.71 -28.37
N GLY A 42 28.58 6.85 -27.54
CA GLY A 42 30.03 6.87 -27.38
C GLY A 42 30.62 5.58 -26.80
N GLY A 43 31.25 4.78 -27.67
CA GLY A 43 32.47 4.03 -27.36
C GLY A 43 32.31 2.73 -26.56
N GLY A 44 32.53 1.60 -27.24
CA GLY A 44 32.44 0.27 -26.67
C GLY A 44 33.56 -0.12 -25.70
N GLY A 45 33.21 -1.05 -24.81
CA GLY A 45 34.13 -1.80 -23.95
C GLY A 45 33.40 -3.03 -23.41
N ALA A 46 33.71 -4.20 -23.95
CA ALA A 46 33.10 -5.47 -23.59
C ALA A 46 33.56 -5.92 -22.19
N GLY A 47 32.71 -5.67 -21.19
CA GLY A 47 32.60 -6.48 -19.98
C GLY A 47 31.20 -7.06 -19.96
N ALA A 48 31.05 -8.36 -19.79
CA ALA A 48 29.75 -9.03 -19.67
C ALA A 48 29.08 -8.62 -18.33
N GLY A 49 28.61 -7.36 -18.25
CA GLY A 49 27.89 -6.82 -17.12
C GLY A 49 26.53 -7.50 -17.04
N ALA A 50 26.20 -8.03 -15.86
CA ALA A 50 24.88 -8.57 -15.59
C ALA A 50 23.82 -7.52 -15.93
N ARG A 51 23.04 -7.80 -16.99
CA ARG A 51 21.91 -6.98 -17.38
C ARG A 51 20.73 -7.34 -16.48
N HIS A 52 20.58 -6.59 -15.40
CA HIS A 52 19.36 -6.64 -14.61
C HIS A 52 18.27 -5.81 -15.28
N PRO A 53 17.01 -6.27 -15.27
CA PRO A 53 15.90 -5.45 -15.74
C PRO A 53 15.80 -4.17 -14.88
N ALA A 54 15.26 -3.11 -15.47
CA ALA A 54 14.97 -1.89 -14.75
C ALA A 54 14.04 -2.20 -13.55
N PRO A 55 14.18 -1.48 -12.41
CA PRO A 55 13.25 -1.63 -11.30
C PRO A 55 11.80 -1.45 -11.75
N LEU A 56 10.95 -2.40 -11.39
CA LEU A 56 9.53 -2.42 -11.70
C LEU A 56 8.72 -2.50 -10.40
N ASP A 57 7.68 -1.67 -10.28
CA ASP A 57 6.67 -1.88 -9.25
C ASP A 57 5.79 -3.07 -9.62
N VAL A 58 5.95 -4.16 -8.88
CA VAL A 58 5.25 -5.42 -9.12
C VAL A 58 3.88 -5.47 -8.43
N ALA A 59 3.58 -4.53 -7.54
CA ALA A 59 2.36 -4.54 -6.74
C ALA A 59 1.07 -4.49 -7.59
N PRO A 60 0.95 -3.66 -8.66
CA PRO A 60 -0.25 -3.60 -9.48
C PRO A 60 -0.55 -4.89 -10.26
N TYR A 61 0.47 -5.74 -10.43
CA TYR A 61 0.38 -7.02 -11.16
C TYR A 61 0.21 -8.22 -10.24
N SER A 62 0.13 -7.99 -8.93
CA SER A 62 0.03 -9.02 -7.91
C SER A 62 -1.43 -9.29 -7.51
N LEU A 63 -1.70 -10.52 -7.08
CA LEU A 63 -2.92 -10.82 -6.35
C LEU A 63 -2.71 -10.45 -4.88
N ILE A 64 -3.62 -9.65 -4.32
CA ILE A 64 -3.56 -9.22 -2.93
C ILE A 64 -4.78 -9.69 -2.14
N GLU A 65 -4.53 -10.32 -1.01
CA GLU A 65 -5.54 -10.85 -0.09
C GLU A 65 -5.26 -10.35 1.33
N ALA A 66 -6.31 -10.13 2.10
CA ALA A 66 -6.20 -9.71 3.50
C ALA A 66 -6.90 -10.74 4.39
N SER A 67 -6.32 -11.07 5.55
CA SER A 67 -6.97 -11.99 6.49
C SER A 67 -8.31 -11.45 7.01
N ALA A 68 -8.42 -10.12 7.13
CA ALA A 68 -9.64 -9.44 7.50
C ALA A 68 -9.70 -8.07 6.82
N THR A 69 -10.89 -7.67 6.36
CA THR A 69 -11.15 -6.36 5.76
C THR A 69 -12.40 -5.77 6.39
N CYS A 70 -12.41 -4.45 6.57
CA CYS A 70 -13.55 -3.79 7.16
C CYS A 70 -14.84 -4.04 6.36
N GLY A 71 -15.98 -4.05 7.04
CA GLY A 71 -17.27 -4.24 6.39
C GLY A 71 -17.63 -5.71 6.05
N ALA A 72 -16.75 -6.67 6.33
CA ALA A 72 -16.98 -8.09 6.01
C ALA A 72 -18.13 -8.71 6.81
N ASP A 73 -18.20 -8.40 8.12
CA ASP A 73 -19.24 -8.90 9.04
C ASP A 73 -20.44 -7.96 9.19
N GLY A 74 -20.54 -6.94 8.33
CA GLY A 74 -21.54 -5.89 8.40
C GLY A 74 -20.92 -4.49 8.44
N VAL A 75 -21.77 -3.48 8.42
CA VAL A 75 -21.33 -2.08 8.46
C VAL A 75 -20.67 -1.78 9.80
N GLU A 76 -19.49 -1.17 9.77
CA GLU A 76 -18.78 -0.74 10.99
C GLU A 76 -18.40 0.74 10.92
N GLU A 77 -18.34 1.39 12.08
CA GLU A 77 -17.91 2.79 12.21
C GLU A 77 -16.41 2.85 12.49
N TYR A 78 -15.70 3.74 11.81
CA TYR A 78 -14.31 4.04 12.09
C TYR A 78 -14.08 5.53 12.23
N CYS A 79 -13.08 5.90 13.02
CA CYS A 79 -12.74 7.28 13.30
C CYS A 79 -11.27 7.57 13.03
N ARG A 80 -11.00 8.71 12.37
CA ARG A 80 -9.65 9.20 12.05
C ARG A 80 -9.41 10.56 12.68
N GLU A 81 -8.23 10.72 13.26
CA GLU A 81 -7.76 12.03 13.73
C GLU A 81 -7.34 12.88 12.52
N MET A 82 -7.83 14.12 12.47
CA MET A 82 -7.46 15.06 11.41
C MET A 82 -6.25 15.90 11.87
N PRO A 83 -5.12 15.92 11.15
CA PRO A 83 -3.96 16.69 11.57
C PRO A 83 -4.17 18.21 11.44
N ALA A 84 -5.02 18.65 10.51
CA ALA A 84 -5.25 20.07 10.21
C ALA A 84 -6.36 20.74 11.05
N LYS A 85 -7.24 19.94 11.66
CA LYS A 85 -8.30 20.41 12.56
C LYS A 85 -8.23 19.54 13.81
N ARG A 86 -8.04 20.12 15.00
CA ARG A 86 -8.12 19.36 16.27
C ARG A 86 -9.53 18.76 16.38
N GLY A 87 -9.69 17.52 15.92
CA GLY A 87 -10.98 16.87 15.80
C GLY A 87 -10.85 15.46 15.23
N VAL A 88 -11.80 14.62 15.63
CA VAL A 88 -11.97 13.27 15.13
C VAL A 88 -13.08 13.30 14.08
N VAL A 89 -12.84 12.69 12.92
CA VAL A 89 -13.86 12.49 11.89
C VAL A 89 -14.16 11.01 11.83
N CYS A 90 -15.43 10.66 12.01
CA CYS A 90 -15.91 9.29 11.90
C CYS A 90 -16.68 9.10 10.60
N ASP A 91 -16.55 7.91 10.02
CA ASP A 91 -17.24 7.48 8.81
C ASP A 91 -17.57 5.98 8.94
N SER A 92 -18.32 5.44 8.00
CA SER A 92 -18.74 4.04 7.99
C SER A 92 -18.02 3.25 6.91
N CYS A 93 -17.42 2.12 7.27
CA CYS A 93 -16.96 1.13 6.31
C CYS A 93 -18.07 0.12 6.04
N GLU A 94 -18.37 -0.09 4.77
CA GLU A 94 -19.37 -1.03 4.28
C GLU A 94 -18.71 -2.15 3.47
N GLY A 95 -19.30 -3.35 3.51
CA GLY A 95 -18.84 -4.51 2.76
C GLY A 95 -19.12 -4.42 1.25
N ALA A 96 -18.98 -5.54 0.54
CA ALA A 96 -19.10 -5.58 -0.93
C ALA A 96 -20.43 -5.02 -1.48
N GLY A 97 -21.53 -5.18 -0.74
CA GLY A 97 -22.87 -4.68 -1.09
C GLY A 97 -23.12 -3.20 -0.77
N GLY A 98 -22.17 -2.51 -0.14
CA GLY A 98 -22.27 -1.10 0.23
C GLY A 98 -21.90 -0.12 -0.88
N ALA A 99 -21.96 1.17 -0.55
CA ALA A 99 -21.60 2.26 -1.46
C ALA A 99 -20.11 2.20 -1.84
N PRO A 100 -19.73 2.40 -3.12
CA PRO A 100 -18.34 2.35 -3.56
C PRO A 100 -17.36 3.23 -2.77
N SER A 101 -17.82 4.39 -2.29
CA SER A 101 -17.03 5.34 -1.49
C SER A 101 -16.73 4.87 -0.07
N ARG A 102 -17.45 3.86 0.43
CA ARG A 102 -17.33 3.31 1.79
C ARG A 102 -16.72 1.91 1.82
N ARG A 103 -16.25 1.42 0.67
CA ARG A 103 -15.63 0.09 0.54
C ARG A 103 -14.12 0.22 0.48
N HIS A 104 -13.43 -0.61 1.26
CA HIS A 104 -11.98 -0.61 1.36
C HIS A 104 -11.35 -2.00 1.14
N PRO A 105 -11.61 -2.67 0.00
CA PRO A 105 -11.07 -4.00 -0.31
C PRO A 105 -9.54 -4.02 -0.41
N ALA A 106 -8.93 -5.20 -0.21
CA ALA A 106 -7.48 -5.40 -0.28
C ALA A 106 -6.84 -4.88 -1.58
N ARG A 107 -7.56 -5.01 -2.71
CA ARG A 107 -7.15 -4.46 -4.02
C ARG A 107 -6.81 -2.98 -3.99
N HIS A 108 -7.47 -2.18 -3.13
CA HIS A 108 -7.20 -0.74 -3.03
C HIS A 108 -5.81 -0.42 -2.48
N ALA A 109 -5.07 -1.39 -1.92
CA ALA A 109 -3.69 -1.17 -1.51
C ALA A 109 -2.71 -1.13 -2.71
N VAL A 110 -3.09 -1.66 -3.88
CA VAL A 110 -2.18 -1.79 -5.05
C VAL A 110 -2.74 -1.24 -6.35
N ASN A 111 -3.93 -0.61 -6.33
CA ASN A 111 -4.58 -0.11 -7.54
C ASN A 111 -4.01 1.22 -8.06
N GLY A 112 -3.07 1.85 -7.36
CA GLY A 112 -2.43 3.10 -7.75
C GLY A 112 -3.29 4.37 -7.58
N ASP A 113 -4.56 4.27 -7.17
CA ASP A 113 -5.46 5.41 -7.03
C ASP A 113 -5.30 6.07 -5.64
N PRO A 114 -4.73 7.28 -5.54
CA PRO A 114 -4.41 7.93 -4.27
C PRO A 114 -5.66 8.26 -3.42
N GLY A 115 -6.86 8.24 -3.98
CA GLY A 115 -8.12 8.43 -3.26
C GLY A 115 -8.63 7.18 -2.56
N THR A 116 -8.01 6.02 -2.78
CA THR A 116 -8.45 4.73 -2.27
C THR A 116 -7.40 4.05 -1.39
N TRP A 117 -7.88 3.24 -0.45
CA TRP A 117 -7.05 2.47 0.47
C TRP A 117 -7.75 1.17 0.86
N TRP A 118 -6.97 0.19 1.30
CA TRP A 118 -7.47 -0.97 2.05
C TRP A 118 -7.51 -0.64 3.55
N GLN A 119 -8.48 -1.22 4.26
CA GLN A 119 -8.69 -1.00 5.68
C GLN A 119 -9.02 -2.30 6.43
N SER A 120 -8.33 -2.53 7.56
CA SER A 120 -8.65 -3.62 8.48
C SER A 120 -9.95 -3.35 9.24
N PRO A 121 -10.60 -4.36 9.84
CA PRO A 121 -11.65 -4.12 10.81
C PRO A 121 -11.17 -3.28 12.00
N THR A 122 -12.12 -2.67 12.69
CA THR A 122 -11.87 -1.95 13.93
C THR A 122 -11.59 -2.90 15.10
N LEU A 123 -10.86 -2.42 16.12
CA LEU A 123 -10.67 -3.18 17.35
C LEU A 123 -11.96 -3.30 18.17
N ALA A 124 -12.96 -2.45 17.90
CA ALA A 124 -14.30 -2.59 18.48
C ALA A 124 -15.01 -3.86 18.00
N ALA A 125 -14.68 -4.36 16.81
CA ALA A 125 -15.21 -5.61 16.28
C ALA A 125 -14.55 -6.86 16.89
N GLY A 126 -13.43 -6.72 17.59
CA GLY A 126 -12.81 -7.80 18.34
C GLY A 126 -11.29 -7.73 18.43
N ASP A 127 -10.76 -8.41 19.44
CA ASP A 127 -9.32 -8.48 19.75
C ASP A 127 -8.52 -9.27 18.71
N GLN A 128 -9.17 -10.17 17.96
CA GLN A 128 -8.54 -10.92 16.87
C GLN A 128 -8.01 -10.02 15.75
N TYR A 129 -8.51 -8.78 15.64
CA TYR A 129 -8.08 -7.80 14.65
C TYR A 129 -6.86 -6.98 15.07
N LYS A 130 -6.18 -7.38 16.17
CA LYS A 130 -4.85 -6.87 16.53
C LYS A 130 -3.78 -7.38 15.55
N ASP A 131 -3.95 -8.60 15.04
CA ASP A 131 -3.01 -9.23 14.10
C ASP A 131 -3.71 -9.51 12.76
N VAL A 132 -3.47 -8.64 11.77
CA VAL A 132 -4.04 -8.77 10.42
C VAL A 132 -2.90 -8.93 9.41
N SER A 133 -3.06 -9.83 8.45
CA SER A 133 -2.05 -10.08 7.42
C SER A 133 -2.55 -9.65 6.04
N LEU A 134 -1.62 -9.11 5.25
CA LEU A 134 -1.78 -8.86 3.83
C LEU A 134 -0.86 -9.80 3.06
N THR A 135 -1.44 -10.67 2.25
CA THR A 135 -0.72 -11.65 1.43
C THR A 135 -0.69 -11.16 -0.01
N VAL A 136 0.51 -11.06 -0.56
CA VAL A 136 0.74 -10.61 -1.95
C VAL A 136 1.35 -11.76 -2.73
N THR A 137 0.62 -12.24 -3.73
CA THR A 137 1.07 -13.31 -4.64
C THR A 137 1.52 -12.69 -5.96
N LEU A 138 2.81 -12.84 -6.26
CA LEU A 138 3.41 -12.38 -7.51
C LEU A 138 3.20 -13.44 -8.62
N PRO A 139 3.01 -13.03 -9.89
CA PRO A 139 2.99 -13.96 -11.01
C PRO A 139 4.30 -14.73 -11.14
N ASP A 140 4.18 -16.04 -11.40
CA ASP A 140 5.24 -17.07 -11.33
C ASP A 140 6.43 -16.85 -12.29
N THR A 141 6.26 -15.97 -13.28
CA THR A 141 7.31 -15.59 -14.24
C THR A 141 8.29 -14.54 -13.70
N MET A 142 8.03 -13.96 -12.53
CA MET A 142 8.98 -13.07 -11.86
C MET A 142 9.92 -13.92 -11.01
N ASN A 143 11.14 -14.10 -11.53
CA ASN A 143 12.28 -14.71 -10.87
C ASN A 143 12.31 -14.34 -9.38
N LYS A 144 12.00 -15.34 -8.54
CA LYS A 144 11.75 -15.26 -7.09
C LYS A 144 12.72 -14.31 -6.38
N ALA A 145 12.33 -13.06 -6.27
CA ALA A 145 12.82 -12.14 -5.26
C ALA A 145 11.68 -11.93 -4.27
N GLN A 146 11.74 -12.68 -3.17
CA GLN A 146 11.05 -12.44 -1.90
C GLN A 146 9.53 -12.76 -1.83
N GLU A 147 9.23 -13.88 -1.18
CA GLU A 147 7.98 -14.10 -0.47
C GLU A 147 7.91 -13.08 0.69
N GLY A 148 7.23 -11.96 0.47
CA GLY A 148 7.09 -10.90 1.47
C GLY A 148 5.81 -11.11 2.29
N ARG A 149 5.94 -11.72 3.48
CA ARG A 149 4.83 -11.75 4.46
C ARG A 149 4.87 -10.47 5.28
N ALA A 150 3.96 -9.53 4.99
CA ALA A 150 3.78 -8.34 5.82
C ALA A 150 2.88 -8.69 7.01
N ILE A 151 3.49 -8.80 8.20
CA ILE A 151 2.75 -8.88 9.47
C ILE A 151 2.52 -7.44 9.93
N LEU A 152 1.25 -7.02 9.98
CA LEU A 152 0.87 -5.72 10.52
C LEU A 152 0.64 -5.89 12.03
N ALA A 153 1.62 -5.47 12.84
CA ALA A 153 1.55 -5.45 14.30
C ALA A 153 1.31 -4.02 14.82
#